data_AF-A0A1F8F4P5-F1
#
_entry.id   AF-A0A1F8F4P5-F1
#
_cell.length_a   1.000
_cell.length_b   1.000
_cell.length_c   1.000
_cell.angle_alpha   90.00
_cell.angle_beta   90.00
_cell.angle_gamma   90.00
#
_symmetry.space_group_name_H-M   'P 1'
#
loop_
_entity.id
_entity.type
_entity.pdbx_description
1 polymer ?
#
loop_
_entity_poly.entity_id
_entity_poly.type
_entity_poly.pdbx_seq_one_letter_code
_entity_poly.pdbx_strand_id
1 'polypeptide(L)'
;MNVTYAAEAQAAVKTMSGWQKLQMRRGKKVYLGHEQREGWTEKLPFYLFWCEDCKYFAKDYTHGYIEKQSLICSHCGLRYDFTPWWVSWVQLWQALKLSFQIRFSDKYNRKPPQ
;
A
#
# COMPACT_ATOMS: atom_id res chain seq x y z
N MET A 1 10.17 -5.14 -17.86
CA MET A 1 11.03 -4.23 -17.06
C MET A 1 10.75 -2.81 -17.49
N ASN A 2 10.37 -1.92 -16.57
CA ASN A 2 10.26 -0.49 -16.87
C ASN A 2 11.62 0.17 -16.60
N VAL A 3 12.43 0.31 -17.64
CA VAL A 3 13.84 0.74 -17.55
C VAL A 3 13.96 2.13 -16.91
N THR A 4 12.98 2.99 -17.16
CA THR A 4 12.93 4.36 -16.62
C THR A 4 12.84 4.36 -15.09
N TYR A 5 11.94 3.57 -14.49
CA TYR A 5 11.79 3.53 -13.04
C TYR A 5 12.97 2.89 -12.33
N ALA A 6 13.65 1.92 -12.96
CA ALA A 6 14.88 1.35 -12.41
C ALA A 6 16.00 2.41 -12.33
N ALA A 7 16.17 3.21 -13.38
CA ALA A 7 17.18 4.28 -13.39
C ALA A 7 16.86 5.39 -12.36
N GLU A 8 15.59 5.82 -12.29
CA GLU A 8 15.13 6.81 -11.31
C GLU A 8 15.26 6.31 -9.87
N ALA A 9 14.99 5.03 -9.61
CA ALA A 9 15.20 4.41 -8.30
C ALA A 9 16.67 4.48 -7.89
N GLN A 10 17.60 4.15 -8.80
CA GLN A 10 19.03 4.24 -8.51
C GLN A 10 19.48 5.67 -8.23
N ALA A 11 18.96 6.65 -8.98
CA ALA A 11 19.24 8.06 -8.73
C ALA A 11 18.75 8.50 -7.34
N ALA A 12 17.53 8.10 -6.95
CA ALA A 12 16.99 8.38 -5.63
C ALA A 12 17.80 7.71 -4.51
N VAL A 13 18.26 6.46 -4.68
CA VAL A 13 19.08 5.76 -3.68
C VAL A 13 20.43 6.46 -3.45
N LYS A 14 21.00 7.11 -4.47
CA LYS A 14 22.28 7.84 -4.34
C LYS A 14 22.18 9.02 -3.39
N THR A 15 21.02 9.65 -3.27
CA THR A 15 20.80 10.80 -2.38
C THR A 15 20.40 10.38 -0.96
N MET A 16 20.14 9.09 -0.72
CA MET A 16 19.70 8.59 0.59
C MET A 16 20.84 8.22 1.54
N SER A 17 20.62 8.49 2.83
CA SER A 17 21.52 8.08 3.90
C SER A 17 21.53 6.57 4.11
N GLY A 18 22.60 6.05 4.72
CA GLY A 18 22.69 4.63 5.08
C GLY A 18 21.55 4.16 5.99
N TRP A 19 21.09 5.03 6.89
CA TRP A 19 19.95 4.75 7.76
C TRP A 19 18.64 4.58 6.99
N GLN A 20 18.36 5.47 6.02
CA GLN A 20 17.19 5.33 5.16
C GLN A 20 17.23 4.02 4.36
N LYS A 21 18.41 3.65 3.84
CA LYS A 21 18.62 2.38 3.13
C LYS A 21 18.33 1.17 4.04
N LEU A 22 18.80 1.21 5.28
CA LEU A 22 18.53 0.15 6.25
C LEU A 22 17.04 0.06 6.61
N GLN A 23 16.37 1.20 6.82
CA GLN A 23 14.92 1.20 7.07
C GLN A 23 14.13 0.62 5.89
N MET A 24 14.53 0.94 4.66
CA MET A 24 13.88 0.36 3.47
C MET A 24 14.06 -1.15 3.39
N ARG A 25 15.24 -1.66 3.71
CA ARG A 25 15.49 -3.11 3.84
C ARG A 25 14.69 -3.78 4.95
N ARG A 26 14.07 -3.02 5.86
CA ARG A 26 13.12 -3.52 6.87
C ARG A 26 11.66 -3.37 6.43
N GLY A 27 11.42 -3.08 5.15
CA GLY A 27 10.08 -2.92 4.58
C GLY A 27 9.52 -1.50 4.63
N LYS A 28 10.29 -0.50 5.10
CA LYS A 28 9.85 0.90 5.03
C LYS A 28 9.82 1.35 3.57
N LYS A 29 8.75 2.07 3.22
CA LYS A 29 8.56 2.64 1.89
C LYS A 29 8.71 4.16 2.02
N VAL A 30 9.58 4.75 1.21
CA VAL A 30 9.94 6.16 1.30
C VAL A 30 9.21 6.91 0.20
N TYR A 31 8.36 7.85 0.61
CA TYR A 31 7.67 8.73 -0.32
C TYR A 31 8.67 9.66 -1.03
N LEU A 32 8.61 9.72 -2.35
CA LEU A 32 9.49 10.51 -3.20
C LEU A 32 8.85 11.82 -3.69
N GLY A 33 7.53 11.85 -3.79
CA GLY A 33 6.82 12.99 -4.36
C GLY A 33 5.59 12.58 -5.15
N HIS A 34 4.85 13.58 -5.63
CA HIS A 34 3.80 13.37 -6.63
C HIS A 34 4.37 13.70 -8.01
N GLU A 35 4.20 12.77 -8.95
CA GLU A 35 4.67 12.94 -10.32
C GLU A 35 3.49 12.75 -11.28
N GLN A 36 3.48 13.57 -12.34
CA GLN A 36 2.56 13.41 -13.46
C GLN A 36 3.38 12.91 -14.65
N ARG A 37 2.88 11.88 -15.32
CA ARG A 37 3.47 11.38 -16.56
C ARG A 37 2.61 11.78 -17.73
N GLU A 38 3.19 11.77 -18.92
CA GLU A 38 2.46 12.05 -20.15
C GLU A 38 1.27 11.08 -20.29
N GLY A 39 0.09 11.63 -20.60
CA GLY A 39 -1.16 10.89 -20.68
C GLY A 39 -1.86 10.65 -19.33
N TRP A 40 -1.32 11.11 -18.20
CA TRP A 40 -2.00 11.02 -16.91
C TRP A 40 -2.79 12.30 -16.61
N THR A 41 -4.03 12.12 -16.14
CA THR A 41 -4.91 13.23 -15.73
C THR A 41 -4.46 13.89 -14.43
N GLU A 42 -3.84 13.12 -13.54
CA GLU A 42 -3.49 13.57 -12.18
C GLU A 42 -2.07 13.18 -11.79
N LYS A 43 -1.54 13.83 -10.75
CA LYS A 43 -0.25 13.46 -10.16
C LYS A 43 -0.44 12.28 -9.23
N LEU A 44 0.42 11.26 -9.33
CA LEU A 44 0.36 10.09 -8.45
C LEU A 44 1.54 10.08 -7.46
N PRO A 45 1.34 9.57 -6.24
CA PRO A 45 2.39 9.49 -5.23
C PRO A 45 3.35 8.33 -5.54
N PHE A 46 4.63 8.66 -5.72
CA PHE A 46 5.69 7.68 -5.92
C PHE A 46 6.43 7.35 -4.63
N TYR A 47 6.85 6.09 -4.54
CA TYR A 47 7.57 5.55 -3.40
C TYR A 47 8.80 4.77 -3.85
N LEU A 48 9.87 4.90 -3.08
CA LEU A 48 11.04 4.04 -3.14
C LEU A 48 10.92 2.95 -2.08
N PHE A 49 11.20 1.71 -2.47
CA PHE A 49 11.15 0.57 -1.57
C PHE A 49 12.23 -0.46 -1.93
N TRP A 50 12.54 -1.33 -0.98
CA TRP A 50 13.42 -2.47 -1.19
C TRP A 50 12.61 -3.69 -1.62
N CYS A 51 13.01 -4.34 -2.70
CA CYS A 51 12.47 -5.60 -3.14
C CYS A 51 13.27 -6.75 -2.53
N GLU A 52 12.64 -7.55 -1.69
CA GLU A 52 13.25 -8.71 -1.05
C GLU A 52 13.50 -9.87 -2.03
N ASP A 53 12.77 -9.94 -3.14
CA ASP A 53 12.94 -11.05 -4.09
C ASP A 53 14.18 -10.87 -4.96
N CYS A 54 14.34 -9.70 -5.58
CA CYS A 54 15.48 -9.44 -6.47
C CYS A 54 16.62 -8.65 -5.80
N LYS A 55 16.47 -8.26 -4.52
CA LYS A 55 17.47 -7.49 -3.75
C LYS A 55 17.89 -6.18 -4.44
N TYR A 56 16.94 -5.50 -5.07
CA TYR A 56 17.11 -4.16 -5.67
C TYR A 56 16.14 -3.15 -5.06
N PHE A 57 16.53 -1.87 -5.10
CA PHE A 57 15.61 -0.78 -4.83
C PHE A 57 14.73 -0.54 -6.05
N ALA A 58 13.42 -0.41 -5.81
CA ALA A 58 12.43 -0.16 -6.83
C ALA A 58 11.66 1.11 -6.52
N LYS A 59 11.26 1.81 -7.59
CA LYS A 59 10.39 2.97 -7.55
C LYS A 59 9.07 2.61 -8.22
N ASP A 60 7.96 2.93 -7.57
CA ASP A 60 6.63 2.80 -8.16
C ASP A 60 5.61 3.69 -7.46
N TYR A 61 4.44 3.86 -8.06
CA TYR A 61 3.26 4.46 -7.44
C TYR A 61 2.28 3.37 -6.96
N THR A 62 1.28 3.75 -6.18
CA THR A 62 0.29 2.79 -5.66
C THR A 62 -0.69 2.34 -6.74
N HIS A 63 -0.90 1.04 -6.82
CA HIS A 63 -1.85 0.40 -7.73
C HIS A 63 -3.01 -0.20 -6.96
N GLY A 64 -4.22 -0.04 -7.51
CA GLY A 64 -5.45 -0.62 -6.96
C GLY A 64 -6.16 0.27 -5.93
N TYR A 65 -7.26 -0.26 -5.40
CA TYR A 65 -8.07 0.40 -4.37
C TYR A 65 -7.36 0.42 -3.03
N ILE A 66 -7.75 1.35 -2.15
CA ILE A 66 -7.11 1.62 -0.85
C ILE A 66 -6.94 0.35 0.01
N GLU A 67 -7.86 -0.62 -0.11
CA GLU A 67 -7.87 -1.88 0.65
C GLU A 67 -6.94 -2.96 0.11
N LYS A 68 -6.42 -2.79 -1.10
CA LYS A 68 -5.54 -3.76 -1.78
C LYS A 68 -4.42 -3.05 -2.53
N GLN A 69 -3.92 -1.94 -1.97
CA GLN A 69 -2.87 -1.18 -2.64
C GLN A 69 -1.59 -1.97 -2.70
N SER A 70 -0.95 -1.92 -3.86
CA SER A 70 0.35 -2.56 -4.07
C SER A 70 1.31 -1.65 -4.82
N LEU A 71 2.60 -1.89 -4.62
CA LEU A 71 3.69 -1.40 -5.46
C LEU A 71 4.21 -2.58 -6.30
N ILE A 72 4.71 -2.30 -7.50
CA ILE A 72 5.26 -3.29 -8.41
C ILE A 72 6.77 -3.03 -8.53
N CYS A 73 7.57 -4.08 -8.31
CA CYS A 73 9.01 -3.96 -8.49
C CYS A 73 9.33 -3.76 -9.97
N SER A 74 10.00 -2.64 -10.31
CA SER A 74 10.40 -2.33 -11.70
C SER A 74 11.39 -3.34 -12.31
N HIS A 75 12.09 -4.11 -11.46
CA HIS A 75 13.07 -5.13 -11.84
C HIS A 75 12.42 -6.50 -12.11
N CYS A 76 11.70 -7.06 -11.14
CA CYS A 76 11.15 -8.43 -11.23
C CYS A 76 9.62 -8.50 -11.44
N GLY A 77 8.90 -7.39 -11.35
CA GLY A 77 7.44 -7.33 -11.55
C GLY A 77 6.59 -7.86 -10.40
N LEU A 78 7.20 -8.27 -9.28
CA LEU A 78 6.46 -8.74 -8.11
C LEU A 78 5.76 -7.60 -7.38
N ARG A 79 4.62 -7.93 -6.77
CA ARG A 79 3.76 -7.00 -6.04
C ARG A 79 4.11 -6.97 -4.56
N TYR A 80 4.14 -5.77 -4.00
CA TYR A 80 4.46 -5.48 -2.61
C TYR A 80 3.29 -4.76 -1.96
N ASP A 81 2.79 -5.29 -0.85
CA ASP A 81 1.65 -4.69 -0.14
C ASP A 81 1.97 -3.27 0.32
N PHE A 82 1.06 -2.35 0.02
CA PHE A 82 1.09 -0.94 0.43
C PHE A 82 -0.12 -0.57 1.30
N THR A 83 -0.99 -1.52 1.61
CA THR A 83 -2.25 -1.23 2.29
C THR A 83 -1.98 -0.50 3.62
N PRO A 84 -2.53 0.72 3.81
CA PRO A 84 -2.30 1.47 5.03
C PRO A 84 -2.84 0.70 6.25
N TRP A 85 -2.07 0.68 7.33
CA TRP A 85 -2.43 -0.06 8.55
C TRP A 85 -3.79 0.32 9.15
N TRP A 86 -4.26 1.56 8.92
CA TRP A 86 -5.56 2.02 9.40
C TRP A 86 -6.74 1.36 8.68
N VAL A 87 -6.54 0.84 7.46
CA VAL A 87 -7.59 0.14 6.71
C VAL A 87 -8.05 -1.10 7.47
N SER A 88 -7.11 -1.87 8.02
CA SER A 88 -7.42 -3.06 8.83
C SER A 88 -8.27 -2.72 10.05
N TRP A 89 -8.01 -1.56 10.68
CA TRP A 89 -8.82 -1.08 11.80
C TRP A 89 -10.24 -0.69 11.38
N VAL A 90 -10.40 -0.04 10.23
CA VAL A 90 -11.72 0.32 9.70
C VAL A 90 -12.53 -0.96 9.39
N GLN A 91 -11.91 -1.95 8.76
CA GLN A 91 -12.55 -3.24 8.45
C GLN A 91 -12.96 -3.98 9.73
N LEU A 92 -12.10 -4.02 10.75
CA LEU A 92 -12.43 -4.60 12.04
C LEU A 92 -13.62 -3.88 12.70
N TRP A 93 -13.66 -2.55 12.65
CA TRP A 93 -14.77 -1.78 13.20
C TRP A 93 -16.09 -2.04 12.49
N GLN A 94 -16.06 -2.17 11.16
CA GLN A 94 -17.25 -2.52 10.38
C GLN A 94 -17.77 -3.91 10.75
N ALA A 95 -16.88 -4.90 10.91
CA ALA A 95 -17.26 -6.24 11.36
C ALA A 95 -17.88 -6.24 12.77
N LEU A 96 -17.32 -5.46 13.69
CA LEU A 96 -17.88 -5.29 15.04
C LEU A 96 -19.26 -4.62 15.02
N LYS A 97 -19.44 -3.57 14.20
CA LYS A 97 -20.74 -2.90 14.03
C LYS A 97 -21.79 -3.86 13.47
N LEU A 98 -21.45 -4.63 12.44
CA LEU A 98 -22.35 -5.62 11.85
C LEU A 98 -22.75 -6.69 12.88
N SER A 99 -21.78 -7.19 13.65
CA SER A 99 -22.03 -8.18 14.69
C SER A 99 -22.97 -7.64 15.78
N PHE A 100 -22.82 -6.37 16.14
CA PHE A 100 -23.72 -5.69 17.06
C PHE A 100 -25.13 -5.54 16.46
N GLN A 101 -25.24 -5.11 15.20
CA GLN A 101 -26.53 -4.98 14.52
C GLN A 101 -27.29 -6.31 14.47
N ILE A 102 -26.63 -7.41 14.10
CA ILE A 102 -27.23 -8.75 14.09
C ILE A 102 -27.71 -9.13 15.50
N ARG A 103 -26.84 -9.00 16.50
CA ARG A 103 -27.13 -9.36 17.90
C ARG A 103 -28.31 -8.59 18.49
N PHE A 104 -28.48 -7.33 18.13
CA PHE A 104 -29.59 -6.50 18.61
C PHE A 104 -30.85 -6.65 17.75
N SER A 105 -30.74 -6.92 16.45
CA SER A 105 -31.90 -7.24 15.59
C SER A 105 -32.60 -8.53 16.06
N ASP A 106 -31.85 -9.55 16.46
CA ASP A 106 -32.39 -10.80 17.03
C ASP A 106 -33.13 -10.61 18.35
N LYS A 107 -32.84 -9.54 19.10
CA LYS A 107 -33.56 -9.21 20.35
C LYS A 107 -34.94 -8.58 20.08
N TYR A 108 -35.13 -7.88 18.96
CA TYR A 108 -36.40 -7.22 18.63
C TYR A 108 -37.38 -8.11 17.85
N ASN A 109 -36.92 -9.20 17.23
CA ASN A 109 -37.75 -10.12 16.46
C ASN A 109 -38.33 -11.31 17.26
N ARG A 110 -38.08 -11.42 18.58
CA ARG A 110 -38.77 -12.42 19.41
C ARG A 110 -40.18 -11.92 19.74
N LYS A 111 -41.18 -12.37 18.98
CA LYS A 111 -42.58 -12.27 19.42
C LYS A 111 -42.74 -13.03 20.74
N PRO A 112 -43.47 -12.49 21.73
CA PRO A 112 -43.78 -13.23 22.94
C PRO A 112 -44.56 -14.50 22.57
N PRO A 113 -44.35 -15.62 23.29
CA PRO A 113 -45.16 -16.82 23.11
C PRO A 113 -46.63 -16.47 23.36
N GLN A 114 -47.50 -16.92 22.45
CA GLN A 114 -48.97 -16.82 22.57
C GLN A 114 -49.49 -17.76 23.66
#